data_AF-A0A154MKX4-F1
#
_entry.id   AF-A0A154MKX4-F1
#
_cell.length_a   1.000
_cell.length_b   1.000
_cell.length_c   1.000
_cell.angle_alpha   90.00
_cell.angle_beta   90.00
_cell.angle_gamma   90.00
#
_symmetry.space_group_name_H-M   'P 1'
#
loop_
_entity.id
_entity.type
_entity.pdbx_description
1 polymer ?
#
loop_
_entity_poly.entity_id
_entity_poly.type
_entity_poly.pdbx_seq_one_letter_code
_entity_poly.pdbx_strand_id
1 'polypeptide(L)'
;MLMTAGALLLGTGAFPARAQAPAVPSGCTGGVAPNPSVEEGSPPAGYTFNPAAPVPAGTPKSEQPRLSTAGGYQQDGGKYALIATPDKLVSTAYAALKFVPGAVYTLTDWTGTNDGNLRRADAVQETGLRFYNAANKVVLENKRKVEHAVEADGKLARQDFPPSTAPPTATSVKFFAATDRNWVMWDCVHLRVASLSVKAEVRDPASGAWGGTATIEAGTTANFRFTLTNDGTEALTGIKVDDPYCDVKPAPIASLDGGKSTTITCDHANVTEADNGRVGTVTVSGAKHSGGTLPKKTATTTIKVTPPPAIDEIGEFVWTDLDRNGLQDAGEPGVAGVKVTLKDASGTALGTLTTDAAGKYRFAKLKDGIYQVCFDIGALPPEFAGHAFTAKDAGDDAKDSDADPANGCTATTTVGPKKRQDLTLAAGLVAPVNKLGDFVWLDKDKDGLQSRDEIGVPEVKVTLKDASAKVVGEVVTGPDGRYAFEGVPAGSYQVCFDAGSRQLTRSAAAQYNGTDSAADPATGCTPVTESGAPEDLTRDAGLIEP
;
A
#
# COMPACT_ATOMS: atom_id res chain seq x y z
N MET A 1 -35.85 61.14 10.48
CA MET A 1 -34.91 61.63 9.46
C MET A 1 -33.60 60.91 9.66
N LEU A 2 -33.38 59.81 8.93
CA LEU A 2 -32.12 59.44 8.29
C LEU A 2 -32.42 58.23 7.39
N MET A 3 -32.31 58.45 6.08
CA MET A 3 -32.35 57.45 5.02
C MET A 3 -30.95 56.87 4.80
N THR A 4 -30.87 55.62 4.36
CA THR A 4 -29.85 55.03 3.45
C THR A 4 -30.32 53.60 3.12
N ALA A 5 -30.86 53.31 1.93
CA ALA A 5 -30.17 52.87 0.70
C ALA A 5 -29.09 51.81 0.98
N GLY A 6 -29.07 50.59 0.45
CA GLY A 6 -29.78 49.92 -0.63
C GLY A 6 -28.78 48.91 -1.25
N ALA A 7 -29.17 47.66 -1.48
CA ALA A 7 -28.54 46.78 -2.48
C ALA A 7 -29.34 45.47 -2.61
N LEU A 8 -30.06 45.36 -3.72
CA LEU A 8 -30.70 44.16 -4.23
C LEU A 8 -29.61 43.33 -4.95
N LEU A 9 -29.21 42.18 -4.39
CA LEU A 9 -28.44 41.17 -5.13
C LEU A 9 -29.38 40.03 -5.52
N LEU A 10 -29.71 39.99 -6.82
CA LEU A 10 -30.30 38.84 -7.51
C LEU A 10 -29.20 37.79 -7.70
N GLY A 11 -29.09 36.85 -6.77
CA GLY A 11 -28.29 35.64 -6.93
C GLY A 11 -29.09 34.56 -7.66
N THR A 12 -28.74 34.31 -8.91
CA THR A 12 -29.23 33.19 -9.71
C THR A 12 -28.53 31.89 -9.30
N GLY A 13 -29.32 30.84 -9.11
CA GLY A 13 -28.89 29.46 -9.38
C GLY A 13 -28.19 28.69 -8.26
N ALA A 14 -28.97 27.95 -7.48
CA ALA A 14 -28.84 26.49 -7.38
C ALA A 14 -29.87 25.99 -6.34
N PHE A 15 -31.08 25.65 -6.79
CA PHE A 15 -31.94 24.80 -5.98
C PHE A 15 -31.29 23.41 -5.93
N PRO A 16 -31.14 22.77 -4.75
CA PRO A 16 -30.86 21.35 -4.73
C PRO A 16 -31.97 20.67 -5.53
N ALA A 17 -31.60 19.83 -6.49
CA ALA A 17 -32.56 19.06 -7.26
C ALA A 17 -33.51 18.37 -6.29
N ARG A 18 -34.78 18.77 -6.32
CA ARG A 18 -35.83 18.13 -5.53
C ARG A 18 -35.81 16.66 -5.94
N ALA A 19 -35.49 15.77 -4.99
CA ALA A 19 -35.62 14.33 -5.22
C ALA A 19 -37.03 14.09 -5.79
N GLN A 20 -37.08 13.50 -6.98
CA GLN A 20 -38.34 13.26 -7.68
C GLN A 20 -39.18 12.29 -6.84
N ALA A 21 -40.42 12.68 -6.57
CA ALA A 21 -41.30 12.01 -5.61
C ALA A 21 -41.56 10.54 -6.03
N PRO A 22 -41.21 9.54 -5.19
CA PRO A 22 -41.70 8.18 -5.36
C PRO A 22 -42.95 7.99 -4.50
N ALA A 23 -44.12 7.82 -5.15
CA ALA A 23 -45.10 6.76 -4.88
C ALA A 23 -46.44 7.02 -5.62
N VAL A 24 -46.95 6.00 -6.33
CA VAL A 24 -48.39 5.69 -6.33
C VAL A 24 -48.55 4.32 -5.65
N PRO A 25 -48.97 4.28 -4.37
CA PRO A 25 -49.08 3.05 -3.58
C PRO A 25 -50.54 2.61 -3.33
N SER A 26 -50.68 1.38 -2.81
CA SER A 26 -51.86 0.70 -2.22
C SER A 26 -53.17 0.60 -3.00
N GLY A 27 -53.10 0.63 -4.33
CA GLY A 27 -54.14 0.07 -5.19
C GLY A 27 -54.73 1.09 -6.14
N CYS A 28 -54.47 0.86 -7.43
CA CYS A 28 -55.42 1.17 -8.49
C CYS A 28 -56.71 0.37 -8.22
N THR A 29 -57.48 0.80 -7.21
CA THR A 29 -58.63 0.11 -6.63
C THR A 29 -59.85 0.35 -7.50
N GLY A 30 -59.97 -0.40 -8.61
CA GLY A 30 -61.24 -0.59 -9.32
C GLY A 30 -61.95 0.69 -9.77
N GLY A 31 -61.19 1.64 -10.32
CA GLY A 31 -61.68 2.92 -10.82
C GLY A 31 -60.89 4.10 -10.25
N VAL A 32 -60.04 4.67 -11.10
CA VAL A 32 -59.68 6.10 -11.17
C VAL A 32 -58.68 6.68 -10.17
N ALA A 33 -57.47 6.98 -10.68
CA ALA A 33 -56.53 8.00 -10.17
C ALA A 33 -55.56 8.41 -11.31
N PRO A 34 -55.04 9.66 -11.33
CA PRO A 34 -54.62 10.36 -12.55
C PRO A 34 -53.36 9.80 -13.19
N ASN A 35 -53.43 9.59 -14.51
CA ASN A 35 -52.25 9.56 -15.36
C ASN A 35 -51.55 10.93 -15.29
N PRO A 36 -50.27 11.02 -14.89
CA PRO A 36 -49.56 12.30 -14.76
C PRO A 36 -49.31 13.04 -16.08
N SER A 37 -49.70 12.51 -17.25
CA SER A 37 -49.24 13.04 -18.53
C SER A 37 -50.33 13.41 -19.55
N VAL A 38 -51.58 13.60 -19.14
CA VAL A 38 -52.67 13.83 -20.11
C VAL A 38 -53.06 15.30 -20.23
N GLU A 39 -52.30 16.04 -21.03
CA GLU A 39 -52.75 17.32 -21.60
C GLU A 39 -53.80 17.09 -22.70
N GLU A 40 -54.73 18.03 -22.83
CA GLU A 40 -55.94 17.94 -23.65
C GLU A 40 -55.66 17.93 -25.17
N GLY A 41 -56.44 17.15 -25.93
CA GLY A 41 -56.58 17.34 -27.38
C GLY A 41 -55.48 16.75 -28.28
N SER A 42 -54.52 16.00 -27.72
CA SER A 42 -53.44 15.33 -28.46
C SER A 42 -53.28 13.86 -28.02
N PRO A 43 -52.57 12.99 -28.77
CA PRO A 43 -52.25 11.65 -28.30
C PRO A 43 -51.61 11.71 -26.90
N PRO A 44 -51.84 10.72 -26.01
CA PRO A 44 -51.25 10.72 -24.68
C PRO A 44 -49.73 10.89 -24.78
N ALA A 45 -49.18 11.84 -24.05
CA ALA A 45 -47.76 12.16 -24.11
C ALA A 45 -46.91 10.90 -23.82
N GLY A 46 -45.90 10.66 -24.67
CA GLY A 46 -45.02 9.48 -24.59
C GLY A 46 -45.52 8.25 -25.34
N TYR A 47 -46.68 8.30 -26.00
CA TYR A 47 -47.19 7.21 -26.84
C TYR A 47 -46.91 7.42 -28.32
N THR A 48 -46.56 6.34 -29.02
CA THR A 48 -46.52 6.26 -30.48
C THR A 48 -47.75 5.51 -30.98
N PHE A 49 -48.47 6.08 -31.95
CA PHE A 49 -49.65 5.46 -32.57
C PHE A 49 -49.35 4.99 -33.99
N ASN A 50 -49.67 3.73 -34.28
CA ASN A 50 -49.64 3.15 -35.61
C ASN A 50 -51.09 2.83 -36.05
N PRO A 51 -51.74 3.73 -36.83
CA PRO A 51 -53.13 3.58 -37.23
C PRO A 51 -53.31 2.46 -38.25
N ALA A 52 -54.46 1.80 -38.22
CA ALA A 52 -54.83 0.88 -39.28
C ALA A 52 -55.07 1.62 -40.61
N ALA A 53 -54.65 1.01 -41.72
CA ALA A 53 -54.89 1.53 -43.06
C ALA A 53 -55.05 0.36 -44.06
N PRO A 54 -55.88 0.52 -45.13
CA PRO A 54 -56.72 1.68 -45.45
C PRO A 54 -58.00 1.77 -44.60
N VAL A 55 -58.56 2.97 -44.42
CA VAL A 55 -59.83 3.16 -43.70
C VAL A 55 -61.01 3.00 -44.68
N PRO A 56 -61.97 2.09 -44.45
CA PRO A 56 -63.12 1.92 -45.33
C PRO A 56 -63.96 3.21 -45.46
N ALA A 57 -64.46 3.49 -46.66
CA ALA A 57 -65.35 4.62 -46.89
C ALA A 57 -66.64 4.46 -46.07
N GLY A 58 -67.07 5.53 -45.39
CA GLY A 58 -68.25 5.51 -44.53
C GLY A 58 -68.01 5.03 -43.09
N THR A 59 -66.77 4.71 -42.71
CA THR A 59 -66.44 4.34 -41.32
C THR A 59 -66.84 5.46 -40.34
N PRO A 60 -67.67 5.17 -39.32
CA PRO A 60 -68.08 6.13 -38.30
C PRO A 60 -66.87 6.81 -37.64
N LYS A 61 -66.97 8.11 -37.32
CA LYS A 61 -65.87 8.85 -36.67
C LYS A 61 -65.38 8.21 -35.37
N SER A 62 -66.26 7.53 -34.64
CA SER A 62 -65.94 6.79 -33.42
C SER A 62 -65.07 5.56 -33.66
N GLU A 63 -65.12 4.99 -34.87
CA GLU A 63 -64.43 3.77 -35.31
C GLU A 63 -63.25 4.07 -36.25
N GLN A 64 -63.00 5.34 -36.58
CA GLN A 64 -61.81 5.69 -37.33
C GLN A 64 -60.54 5.48 -36.47
N PRO A 65 -59.41 5.05 -37.08
CA PRO A 65 -58.15 4.86 -36.36
C PRO A 65 -57.76 6.11 -35.59
N ARG A 66 -57.73 6.02 -34.26
CA ARG A 66 -57.28 7.11 -33.40
C ARG A 66 -56.64 6.59 -32.12
N LEU A 67 -55.65 7.35 -31.66
CA LEU A 67 -55.19 7.32 -30.29
C LEU A 67 -55.54 8.67 -29.67
N SER A 68 -56.38 8.63 -28.66
CA SER A 68 -56.84 9.84 -27.99
C SER A 68 -56.88 9.63 -26.49
N THR A 69 -56.85 10.74 -25.78
CA THR A 69 -57.26 10.76 -24.39
C THR A 69 -58.75 11.06 -24.39
N ALA A 70 -59.56 10.01 -24.35
CA ALA A 70 -60.99 10.19 -24.40
C ALA A 70 -61.46 10.79 -23.07
N GLY A 71 -62.40 11.75 -23.17
CA GLY A 71 -62.83 12.61 -22.07
C GLY A 71 -63.31 11.83 -20.85
N GLY A 72 -63.33 12.54 -19.71
CA GLY A 72 -63.55 12.00 -18.38
C GLY A 72 -64.58 10.87 -18.29
N TYR A 73 -64.30 9.85 -17.47
CA TYR A 73 -65.28 8.80 -17.16
C TYR A 73 -66.63 9.41 -16.78
N GLN A 74 -67.72 8.78 -17.21
CA GLN A 74 -69.10 9.22 -16.89
C GLN A 74 -69.37 9.30 -15.38
N GLN A 75 -68.56 8.63 -14.55
CA GLN A 75 -68.76 8.49 -13.11
C GLN A 75 -67.97 9.49 -12.26
N ASP A 76 -66.78 9.93 -12.69
CA ASP A 76 -65.90 10.81 -11.88
C ASP A 76 -64.97 11.76 -12.66
N GLY A 77 -65.03 11.76 -14.00
CA GLY A 77 -64.23 12.68 -14.82
C GLY A 77 -62.74 12.30 -15.01
N GLY A 78 -62.29 11.12 -14.56
CA GLY A 78 -60.90 10.68 -14.74
C GLY A 78 -60.51 10.44 -16.21
N LYS A 79 -59.23 10.70 -16.57
CA LYS A 79 -58.72 10.57 -17.95
C LYS A 79 -58.10 9.20 -18.21
N TYR A 80 -58.33 8.63 -19.39
CA TYR A 80 -57.75 7.36 -19.85
C TYR A 80 -57.18 7.48 -21.27
N ALA A 81 -56.35 6.51 -21.67
CA ALA A 81 -55.93 6.37 -23.06
C ALA A 81 -56.90 5.43 -23.80
N LEU A 82 -57.29 5.82 -25.00
CA LEU A 82 -58.19 5.05 -25.87
C LEU A 82 -57.55 4.87 -27.24
N ILE A 83 -57.52 3.62 -27.70
CA ILE A 83 -57.23 3.27 -29.07
C ILE A 83 -58.51 2.78 -29.73
N ALA A 84 -58.83 3.29 -30.93
CA ALA A 84 -59.97 2.85 -31.72
C ALA A 84 -59.59 2.53 -33.16
N THR A 85 -60.36 1.67 -33.82
CA THR A 85 -60.08 1.20 -35.18
C THR A 85 -61.35 0.64 -35.87
N PRO A 86 -61.39 0.57 -37.21
CA PRO A 86 -62.49 -0.04 -37.94
C PRO A 86 -62.44 -1.56 -37.81
N ASP A 87 -63.60 -2.20 -37.99
CA ASP A 87 -63.70 -3.64 -37.85
C ASP A 87 -62.71 -4.44 -38.72
N LYS A 88 -62.02 -5.39 -38.08
CA LYS A 88 -61.02 -6.31 -38.65
C LYS A 88 -59.71 -5.66 -39.09
N LEU A 89 -59.47 -4.40 -38.73
CA LEU A 89 -58.25 -3.67 -39.08
C LEU A 89 -57.50 -3.27 -37.81
N VAL A 90 -56.27 -3.77 -37.64
CA VAL A 90 -55.53 -3.61 -36.38
C VAL A 90 -54.87 -2.24 -36.29
N SER A 91 -55.18 -1.49 -35.23
CA SER A 91 -54.41 -0.32 -34.79
C SER A 91 -53.58 -0.69 -33.57
N THR A 92 -52.39 -0.09 -33.42
CA THR A 92 -51.52 -0.32 -32.26
C THR A 92 -50.99 0.98 -31.64
N ALA A 93 -50.92 1.04 -30.32
CA ALA A 93 -50.28 2.12 -29.57
C ALA A 93 -49.16 1.56 -28.69
N TYR A 94 -48.07 2.32 -28.53
CA TYR A 94 -46.88 1.90 -27.77
C TYR A 94 -46.40 2.99 -26.83
N ALA A 95 -45.93 2.60 -25.65
CA ALA A 95 -45.14 3.47 -24.76
C ALA A 95 -43.78 2.83 -24.48
N ALA A 96 -42.70 3.60 -24.68
CA ALA A 96 -41.36 3.15 -24.35
C ALA A 96 -41.17 3.10 -22.82
N LEU A 97 -40.51 2.06 -22.33
CA LEU A 97 -40.30 1.83 -20.89
C LEU A 97 -38.79 1.71 -20.58
N LYS A 98 -38.42 1.87 -19.30
CA LYS A 98 -37.03 1.67 -18.85
C LYS A 98 -36.56 0.26 -19.19
N PHE A 99 -35.49 0.17 -19.98
CA PHE A 99 -34.85 -1.09 -20.33
C PHE A 99 -33.61 -1.35 -19.46
N VAL A 100 -33.51 -2.55 -18.90
CA VAL A 100 -32.38 -3.06 -18.11
C VAL A 100 -32.08 -4.47 -18.65
N PRO A 101 -30.89 -4.69 -19.22
CA PRO A 101 -30.54 -5.98 -19.81
C PRO A 101 -30.66 -7.14 -18.83
N GLY A 102 -31.35 -8.22 -19.25
CA GLY A 102 -31.54 -9.43 -18.43
C GLY A 102 -32.36 -9.25 -17.16
N ALA A 103 -33.03 -8.09 -16.97
CA ALA A 103 -33.91 -7.86 -15.84
C ALA A 103 -35.22 -8.65 -15.96
N VAL A 104 -35.88 -8.86 -14.83
CA VAL A 104 -37.22 -9.45 -14.76
C VAL A 104 -38.26 -8.32 -14.69
N TYR A 105 -39.21 -8.37 -15.61
CA TYR A 105 -40.28 -7.39 -15.77
C TYR A 105 -41.61 -7.97 -15.34
N THR A 106 -42.35 -7.26 -14.49
CA THR A 106 -43.73 -7.60 -14.15
C THR A 106 -44.62 -6.41 -14.48
N LEU A 107 -45.58 -6.61 -15.37
CA LEU A 107 -46.57 -5.59 -15.75
C LEU A 107 -47.86 -5.84 -14.98
N THR A 108 -48.44 -4.77 -14.49
CA THR A 108 -49.87 -4.70 -14.14
C THR A 108 -50.44 -3.50 -14.88
N ASP A 109 -51.56 -3.67 -15.58
CA ASP A 109 -52.31 -2.57 -16.18
C ASP A 109 -53.80 -2.68 -15.83
N TRP A 110 -54.56 -1.65 -16.17
CA TRP A 110 -56.01 -1.65 -16.05
C TRP A 110 -56.59 -1.46 -17.44
N THR A 111 -57.43 -2.39 -17.88
CA THR A 111 -57.92 -2.44 -19.25
C THR A 111 -59.41 -2.69 -19.32
N GLY A 112 -60.01 -2.29 -20.44
CA GLY A 112 -61.43 -2.48 -20.70
C GLY A 112 -61.76 -2.24 -22.17
N THR A 113 -62.86 -2.84 -22.61
CA THR A 113 -63.36 -2.72 -23.98
C THR A 113 -64.89 -2.66 -24.01
N ASN A 114 -65.48 -2.56 -25.19
CA ASN A 114 -66.92 -2.69 -25.42
C ASN A 114 -67.36 -4.17 -25.31
N ASP A 115 -68.55 -4.42 -24.77
CA ASP A 115 -69.08 -5.79 -24.54
C ASP A 115 -69.20 -6.62 -25.85
N GLY A 116 -69.55 -5.97 -26.95
CA GLY A 116 -69.58 -6.58 -28.28
C GLY A 116 -68.23 -7.14 -28.74
N ASN A 117 -67.12 -6.55 -28.30
CA ASN A 117 -65.78 -7.03 -28.61
C ASN A 117 -65.44 -8.33 -27.86
N LEU A 118 -65.86 -8.46 -26.59
CA LEU A 118 -65.60 -9.64 -25.78
C LEU A 118 -66.33 -10.89 -26.27
N ARG A 119 -67.51 -10.72 -26.90
CA ARG A 119 -68.34 -11.80 -27.43
C ARG A 119 -67.79 -12.44 -28.71
N ARG A 120 -66.60 -12.06 -29.16
CA ARG A 120 -65.98 -12.50 -30.42
C ARG A 120 -64.61 -13.10 -30.14
N ALA A 121 -64.51 -14.42 -30.27
CA ALA A 121 -63.26 -15.13 -29.99
C ALA A 121 -62.08 -14.71 -30.90
N ASP A 122 -62.38 -14.24 -32.12
CA ASP A 122 -61.41 -13.81 -33.13
C ASP A 122 -60.94 -12.35 -32.96
N ALA A 123 -61.51 -11.59 -32.03
CA ALA A 123 -61.11 -10.21 -31.81
C ALA A 123 -59.68 -10.11 -31.23
N VAL A 124 -58.91 -9.17 -31.76
CA VAL A 124 -57.59 -8.74 -31.26
C VAL A 124 -57.84 -7.56 -30.35
N GLN A 125 -57.77 -7.78 -29.05
CA GLN A 125 -58.02 -6.80 -28.00
C GLN A 125 -56.96 -7.07 -26.93
N GLU A 126 -55.73 -6.63 -27.15
CA GLU A 126 -54.57 -7.11 -26.38
C GLU A 126 -53.77 -5.96 -25.80
N THR A 127 -53.34 -6.12 -24.55
CA THR A 127 -52.29 -5.29 -23.95
C THR A 127 -51.13 -6.17 -23.51
N GLY A 128 -49.96 -5.56 -23.31
CA GLY A 128 -48.81 -6.27 -22.78
C GLY A 128 -47.47 -5.58 -23.00
N LEU A 129 -46.42 -6.38 -22.88
CA LEU A 129 -45.02 -5.98 -23.12
C LEU A 129 -44.47 -6.64 -24.37
N ARG A 130 -43.77 -5.85 -25.18
CA ARG A 130 -42.91 -6.34 -26.28
C ARG A 130 -41.47 -5.92 -26.04
N PHE A 131 -40.57 -6.88 -26.18
CA PHE A 131 -39.13 -6.65 -26.20
C PHE A 131 -38.64 -6.63 -27.64
N TYR A 132 -37.78 -5.67 -27.95
CA TYR A 132 -37.25 -5.48 -29.30
C TYR A 132 -35.73 -5.60 -29.29
N ASN A 133 -35.16 -6.16 -30.35
CA ASN A 133 -33.72 -6.13 -30.58
C ASN A 133 -33.25 -4.81 -31.24
N ALA A 134 -31.95 -4.71 -31.50
CA ALA A 134 -31.34 -3.55 -32.16
C ALA A 134 -31.91 -3.25 -33.56
N ALA A 135 -32.44 -4.26 -34.26
CA ALA A 135 -33.11 -4.10 -35.55
C ALA A 135 -34.61 -3.77 -35.41
N ASN A 136 -35.07 -3.43 -34.19
CA ASN A 136 -36.46 -3.13 -33.85
C ASN A 136 -37.43 -4.28 -34.18
N LYS A 137 -36.95 -5.54 -34.21
CA LYS A 137 -37.79 -6.73 -34.32
C LYS A 137 -38.21 -7.22 -32.93
N VAL A 138 -39.47 -7.63 -32.79
CA VAL A 138 -39.98 -8.25 -31.56
C VAL A 138 -39.25 -9.56 -31.32
N VAL A 139 -38.66 -9.71 -30.14
CA VAL A 139 -37.93 -10.92 -29.71
C VAL A 139 -38.60 -11.64 -28.54
N LEU A 140 -39.47 -10.96 -27.81
CA LEU A 140 -40.35 -11.56 -26.81
C LEU A 140 -41.60 -10.70 -26.72
N GLU A 141 -42.75 -11.34 -26.62
CA GLU A 141 -44.05 -10.72 -26.39
C GLU A 141 -44.72 -11.43 -25.21
N ASN A 142 -45.11 -10.67 -24.20
CA ASN A 142 -45.95 -11.15 -23.11
C ASN A 142 -47.21 -10.30 -23.11
N LYS A 143 -48.33 -10.92 -23.48
CA LYS A 143 -49.58 -10.23 -23.74
C LYS A 143 -50.75 -11.01 -23.19
N ARG A 144 -51.87 -10.31 -23.02
CA ARG A 144 -53.14 -10.90 -22.62
C ARG A 144 -54.27 -10.20 -23.35
N LYS A 145 -55.38 -10.91 -23.54
CA LYS A 145 -56.61 -10.31 -24.05
C LYS A 145 -57.25 -9.46 -22.97
N VAL A 146 -57.88 -8.36 -23.35
CA VAL A 146 -58.76 -7.57 -22.48
C VAL A 146 -60.02 -8.40 -22.23
N GLU A 147 -60.39 -8.55 -20.96
CA GLU A 147 -61.46 -9.45 -20.53
C GLU A 147 -62.67 -8.70 -19.92
N HIS A 148 -62.59 -7.37 -19.80
CA HIS A 148 -63.60 -6.57 -19.10
C HIS A 148 -64.37 -5.63 -20.02
N ALA A 149 -65.69 -5.65 -19.87
CA ALA A 149 -66.60 -4.77 -20.61
C ALA A 149 -66.86 -3.51 -19.77
N VAL A 150 -66.37 -2.36 -20.21
CA VAL A 150 -66.57 -1.08 -19.49
C VAL A 150 -68.06 -0.72 -19.45
N GLU A 151 -68.85 -1.15 -20.42
CA GLU A 151 -70.30 -0.88 -20.45
C GLU A 151 -71.08 -1.60 -19.34
N ALA A 152 -70.49 -2.64 -18.73
CA ALA A 152 -71.12 -3.38 -17.65
C ALA A 152 -71.15 -2.58 -16.33
N ASP A 153 -70.11 -1.80 -16.04
CA ASP A 153 -69.93 -1.14 -14.73
C ASP A 153 -69.28 0.25 -14.77
N GLY A 154 -68.92 0.74 -15.96
CA GLY A 154 -68.25 2.01 -16.18
C GLY A 154 -66.75 2.03 -15.85
N LYS A 155 -66.12 0.88 -15.59
CA LYS A 155 -64.77 0.78 -15.03
C LYS A 155 -63.79 -0.01 -15.89
N LEU A 156 -62.49 0.16 -15.63
CA LEU A 156 -61.43 -0.73 -16.13
C LEU A 156 -61.12 -1.81 -15.09
N ALA A 157 -60.80 -3.01 -15.55
CA ALA A 157 -60.40 -4.12 -14.68
C ALA A 157 -58.88 -4.26 -14.60
N ARG A 158 -58.38 -4.65 -13.43
CA ARG A 158 -56.97 -4.97 -13.21
C ARG A 158 -56.57 -6.19 -14.03
N GLN A 159 -55.43 -6.12 -14.68
CA GLN A 159 -54.82 -7.23 -15.39
C GLN A 159 -53.34 -7.37 -15.00
N ASP A 160 -53.01 -8.50 -14.38
CA ASP A 160 -51.66 -8.87 -13.99
C ASP A 160 -51.01 -9.80 -15.03
N PHE A 161 -49.79 -9.47 -15.42
CA PHE A 161 -49.01 -10.26 -16.36
C PHE A 161 -48.01 -11.15 -15.63
N PRO A 162 -47.72 -12.36 -16.15
CA PRO A 162 -46.65 -13.17 -15.60
C PRO A 162 -45.30 -12.45 -15.75
N PRO A 163 -44.33 -12.69 -14.85
CA PRO A 163 -43.00 -12.11 -14.99
C PRO A 163 -42.31 -12.54 -16.30
N SER A 164 -41.67 -11.59 -16.99
CA SER A 164 -40.88 -11.82 -18.21
C SER A 164 -39.43 -11.43 -18.00
N THR A 165 -38.50 -12.34 -18.27
CA THR A 165 -37.07 -11.99 -18.30
C THR A 165 -36.71 -11.40 -19.66
N ALA A 166 -36.03 -10.25 -19.68
CA ALA A 166 -35.56 -9.65 -20.93
C ALA A 166 -34.61 -10.61 -21.67
N PRO A 167 -34.89 -10.95 -22.94
CA PRO A 167 -33.99 -11.77 -23.74
C PRO A 167 -32.62 -11.10 -23.90
N PRO A 168 -31.51 -11.87 -23.99
CA PRO A 168 -30.17 -11.31 -24.20
C PRO A 168 -30.04 -10.41 -25.44
N THR A 169 -30.84 -10.67 -26.48
CA THR A 169 -30.85 -9.90 -27.72
C THR A 169 -31.71 -8.64 -27.66
N ALA A 170 -32.50 -8.44 -26.60
CA ALA A 170 -33.35 -7.27 -26.45
C ALA A 170 -32.51 -6.04 -26.12
N THR A 171 -32.87 -4.90 -26.71
CA THR A 171 -32.27 -3.59 -26.47
C THR A 171 -33.29 -2.56 -26.00
N SER A 172 -34.58 -2.86 -26.12
CA SER A 172 -35.66 -2.02 -25.61
C SER A 172 -36.90 -2.84 -25.24
N VAL A 173 -37.77 -2.25 -24.43
CA VAL A 173 -39.08 -2.81 -24.07
C VAL A 173 -40.15 -1.72 -24.19
N LYS A 174 -41.31 -2.10 -24.70
CA LYS A 174 -42.47 -1.21 -24.85
C LYS A 174 -43.70 -1.87 -24.25
N PHE A 175 -44.50 -1.08 -23.54
CA PHE A 175 -45.91 -1.40 -23.38
C PHE A 175 -46.60 -1.25 -24.73
N PHE A 176 -47.58 -2.09 -25.02
CA PHE A 176 -48.44 -1.94 -26.17
C PHE A 176 -49.91 -2.18 -25.84
N ALA A 177 -50.78 -1.52 -26.60
CA ALA A 177 -52.20 -1.83 -26.69
C ALA A 177 -52.57 -2.01 -28.17
N ALA A 178 -53.39 -3.00 -28.48
CA ALA A 178 -53.83 -3.35 -29.81
C ALA A 178 -55.34 -3.60 -29.83
N THR A 179 -56.01 -3.07 -30.85
CA THR A 179 -57.39 -3.41 -31.15
C THR A 179 -57.56 -3.65 -32.65
N ASP A 180 -58.40 -4.59 -33.05
CA ASP A 180 -58.89 -4.77 -34.44
C ASP A 180 -60.35 -4.38 -34.63
N ARG A 181 -61.05 -3.98 -33.55
CA ARG A 181 -62.48 -3.65 -33.59
C ARG A 181 -62.85 -2.64 -32.50
N ASN A 182 -63.64 -1.65 -32.87
CA ASN A 182 -64.19 -0.62 -31.97
C ASN A 182 -63.08 0.05 -31.14
N TRP A 183 -62.99 -0.16 -29.83
CA TRP A 183 -61.96 0.47 -28.98
C TRP A 183 -61.44 -0.42 -27.85
N VAL A 184 -60.20 -0.16 -27.41
CA VAL A 184 -59.63 -0.61 -26.14
C VAL A 184 -59.25 0.63 -25.32
N MET A 185 -59.56 0.59 -24.03
CA MET A 185 -59.14 1.59 -23.04
C MET A 185 -58.11 1.00 -22.10
N TRP A 186 -57.14 1.81 -21.70
CA TRP A 186 -56.21 1.43 -20.64
C TRP A 186 -55.80 2.61 -19.77
N ASP A 187 -55.39 2.28 -18.56
CA ASP A 187 -54.82 3.19 -17.58
C ASP A 187 -53.85 2.44 -16.66
N CYS A 188 -53.11 3.17 -15.81
CA CYS A 188 -52.31 2.61 -14.73
C CYS A 188 -51.31 1.53 -15.17
N VAL A 189 -50.58 1.77 -16.27
CA VAL A 189 -49.49 0.90 -16.76
C VAL A 189 -48.34 0.91 -15.74
N HIS A 190 -48.34 -0.08 -14.85
CA HIS A 190 -47.39 -0.19 -13.75
C HIS A 190 -46.36 -1.28 -14.03
N LEU A 191 -45.11 -0.85 -14.19
CA LEU A 191 -43.97 -1.72 -14.48
C LEU A 191 -43.07 -1.87 -13.25
N ARG A 192 -42.98 -3.08 -12.73
CA ARG A 192 -41.94 -3.46 -11.76
C ARG A 192 -40.77 -4.10 -12.51
N VAL A 193 -39.56 -3.60 -12.23
CA VAL A 193 -38.32 -4.12 -12.80
C VAL A 193 -37.44 -4.60 -11.65
N ALA A 194 -37.09 -5.88 -11.67
CA ALA A 194 -36.16 -6.48 -10.72
C ALA A 194 -34.84 -6.82 -11.43
N SER A 195 -33.74 -6.22 -10.97
CA SER A 195 -32.40 -6.46 -11.51
C SER A 195 -31.36 -6.19 -10.44
N LEU A 196 -30.30 -7.00 -10.44
CA LEU A 196 -29.16 -6.84 -9.56
C LEU A 196 -27.88 -7.01 -10.38
N SER A 197 -26.93 -6.12 -10.19
CA SER A 197 -25.56 -6.26 -10.68
C SER A 197 -24.58 -6.25 -9.51
N VAL A 198 -23.43 -6.87 -9.73
CA VAL A 198 -22.32 -6.91 -8.78
C VAL A 198 -21.03 -6.55 -9.51
N LYS A 199 -20.25 -5.66 -8.91
CA LYS A 199 -18.88 -5.36 -9.30
C LYS A 199 -17.97 -5.84 -8.18
N ALA A 200 -16.90 -6.55 -8.52
CA ALA A 200 -15.87 -6.97 -7.58
C ALA A 200 -14.56 -6.25 -7.90
N GLU A 201 -13.89 -5.77 -6.85
CA GLU A 201 -12.63 -5.07 -6.93
C GLU A 201 -11.70 -5.57 -5.81
N VAL A 202 -10.41 -5.55 -6.08
CA VAL A 202 -9.34 -5.80 -5.11
C VAL A 202 -8.48 -4.55 -5.03
N ARG A 203 -8.00 -4.22 -3.83
CA ARG A 203 -7.15 -3.06 -3.59
C ARG A 203 -5.70 -3.40 -3.90
N ASP A 204 -5.08 -2.58 -4.73
CA ASP A 204 -3.64 -2.60 -4.93
C ASP A 204 -2.95 -1.90 -3.74
N PRO A 205 -2.11 -2.60 -2.96
CA PRO A 205 -1.52 -2.05 -1.74
C PRO A 205 -0.49 -0.94 -2.01
N ALA A 206 0.18 -0.96 -3.18
CA ALA A 206 1.20 0.02 -3.52
C ALA A 206 0.59 1.38 -3.91
N SER A 207 -0.48 1.36 -4.71
CA SER A 207 -1.16 2.57 -5.18
C SER A 207 -2.38 2.95 -4.34
N GLY A 208 -2.93 2.01 -3.58
CA GLY A 208 -4.19 2.15 -2.87
C GLY A 208 -5.44 2.10 -3.75
N ALA A 209 -5.28 1.90 -5.07
CA ALA A 209 -6.36 1.91 -6.05
C ALA A 209 -7.19 0.62 -6.01
N TRP A 210 -8.46 0.71 -6.38
CA TRP A 210 -9.36 -0.43 -6.49
C TRP A 210 -9.55 -0.79 -7.96
N GLY A 211 -9.40 -2.08 -8.30
CA GLY A 211 -9.56 -2.56 -9.67
C GLY A 211 -9.87 -4.05 -9.75
N GLY A 212 -10.03 -4.57 -10.96
CA GLY A 212 -10.24 -6.00 -11.19
C GLY A 212 -9.00 -6.86 -10.92
N THR A 213 -7.82 -6.25 -10.77
CA THR A 213 -6.56 -6.94 -10.50
C THR A 213 -5.68 -6.10 -9.58
N ALA A 214 -4.97 -6.77 -8.66
CA ALA A 214 -3.98 -6.15 -7.78
C ALA A 214 -2.73 -7.05 -7.68
N THR A 215 -1.57 -6.43 -7.46
CA THR A 215 -0.33 -7.14 -7.11
C THR A 215 -0.13 -7.06 -5.60
N ILE A 216 -0.01 -8.22 -4.94
CA ILE A 216 0.01 -8.35 -3.49
C ILE A 216 1.25 -9.14 -3.09
N GLU A 217 1.96 -8.67 -2.06
CA GLU A 217 3.14 -9.35 -1.55
C GLU A 217 2.73 -10.56 -0.71
N ALA A 218 3.39 -11.70 -0.90
CA ALA A 218 3.16 -12.89 -0.09
C ALA A 218 3.40 -12.60 1.40
N GLY A 219 2.55 -13.13 2.27
CA GLY A 219 2.52 -12.85 3.70
C GLY A 219 1.67 -11.64 4.09
N THR A 220 1.15 -10.87 3.13
CA THR A 220 0.27 -9.72 3.39
C THR A 220 -1.22 -10.05 3.18
N THR A 221 -2.08 -9.04 3.30
CA THR A 221 -3.54 -9.18 3.21
C THR A 221 -4.07 -8.63 1.88
N ALA A 222 -4.95 -9.38 1.21
CA ALA A 222 -5.75 -8.88 0.11
C ALA A 222 -7.06 -8.26 0.62
N ASN A 223 -7.34 -7.01 0.24
CA ASN A 223 -8.61 -6.36 0.57
C ASN A 223 -9.54 -6.35 -0.65
N PHE A 224 -10.76 -6.81 -0.48
CA PHE A 224 -11.79 -6.88 -1.51
C PHE A 224 -12.93 -5.89 -1.24
N ARG A 225 -13.53 -5.42 -2.33
CA ARG A 225 -14.70 -4.55 -2.34
C ARG A 225 -15.72 -5.07 -3.34
N PHE A 226 -16.94 -5.27 -2.88
CA PHE A 226 -18.07 -5.66 -3.70
C PHE A 226 -19.11 -4.56 -3.71
N THR A 227 -19.41 -4.03 -4.89
CA THR A 227 -20.46 -3.04 -5.09
C THR A 227 -21.66 -3.73 -5.70
N LEU A 228 -22.76 -3.79 -4.96
CA LEU A 228 -24.03 -4.33 -5.41
C LEU A 228 -24.94 -3.18 -5.80
N THR A 229 -25.53 -3.24 -6.99
CA THR A 229 -26.44 -2.21 -7.50
C THR A 229 -27.76 -2.84 -7.89
N ASN A 230 -28.86 -2.33 -7.32
CA ASN A 230 -30.20 -2.66 -7.78
C ASN A 230 -30.52 -1.77 -8.98
N ASP A 231 -30.28 -2.29 -10.19
CA ASP A 231 -30.55 -1.56 -11.45
C ASP A 231 -32.05 -1.43 -11.77
N GLY A 232 -32.88 -2.16 -11.02
CA GLY A 232 -34.34 -2.18 -11.14
C GLY A 232 -35.04 -0.95 -10.57
N THR A 233 -36.35 -1.10 -10.37
CA THR A 233 -37.23 -0.12 -9.73
C THR A 233 -37.86 -0.68 -8.46
N GLU A 234 -37.93 -2.00 -8.31
CA GLU A 234 -38.46 -2.66 -7.12
C GLU A 234 -37.37 -2.86 -6.07
N ALA A 235 -37.71 -2.73 -4.78
CA ALA A 235 -36.81 -3.10 -3.69
C ALA A 235 -36.52 -4.61 -3.68
N LEU A 236 -35.26 -4.98 -3.46
CA LEU A 236 -34.82 -6.37 -3.37
C LEU A 236 -34.53 -6.75 -1.92
N THR A 237 -34.88 -7.96 -1.51
CA THR A 237 -34.68 -8.43 -0.12
C THR A 237 -33.93 -9.77 -0.05
N GLY A 238 -33.36 -10.08 1.11
CA GLY A 238 -32.73 -11.40 1.36
C GLY A 238 -31.46 -11.67 0.55
N ILE A 239 -30.74 -10.62 0.17
CA ILE A 239 -29.54 -10.69 -0.67
C ILE A 239 -28.39 -11.28 0.15
N LYS A 240 -27.80 -12.37 -0.35
CA LYS A 240 -26.65 -13.04 0.24
C LYS A 240 -25.43 -12.84 -0.64
N VAL A 241 -24.29 -12.53 -0.02
CA VAL A 241 -23.01 -12.36 -0.69
C VAL A 241 -22.06 -13.43 -0.15
N ASP A 242 -21.54 -14.27 -1.03
CA ASP A 242 -20.57 -15.30 -0.69
C ASP A 242 -19.38 -15.20 -1.62
N ASP A 243 -18.20 -14.97 -1.05
CA ASP A 243 -16.93 -15.07 -1.75
C ASP A 243 -16.06 -16.08 -0.97
N PRO A 244 -15.60 -17.18 -1.59
CA PRO A 244 -14.73 -18.17 -0.95
C PRO A 244 -13.44 -17.60 -0.36
N TYR A 245 -13.02 -16.42 -0.80
CA TYR A 245 -11.78 -15.77 -0.41
C TYR A 245 -11.91 -14.80 0.76
N CYS A 246 -13.12 -14.42 1.15
CA CYS A 246 -13.29 -13.67 2.38
C CYS A 246 -13.04 -14.58 3.59
N ASP A 247 -12.07 -14.22 4.43
CA ASP A 247 -11.81 -14.92 5.70
C ASP A 247 -13.04 -14.84 6.62
N VAL A 248 -13.67 -13.66 6.65
CA VAL A 248 -14.95 -13.42 7.32
C VAL A 248 -16.03 -13.21 6.27
N LYS A 249 -17.04 -14.08 6.30
CA LYS A 249 -18.15 -14.03 5.35
C LYS A 249 -18.98 -12.76 5.54
N PRO A 250 -19.27 -12.00 4.47
CA PRO A 250 -20.15 -10.84 4.57
C PRO A 250 -21.52 -11.17 5.14
N ALA A 251 -22.05 -10.26 5.95
CA ALA A 251 -23.43 -10.36 6.43
C ALA A 251 -24.43 -10.21 5.26
N PRO A 252 -25.56 -10.93 5.29
CA PRO A 252 -26.63 -10.72 4.31
C PRO A 252 -27.16 -9.29 4.32
N ILE A 253 -27.50 -8.76 3.14
CA ILE A 253 -28.17 -7.47 3.00
C ILE A 253 -29.68 -7.70 3.07
N ALA A 254 -30.31 -7.10 4.08
CA ALA A 254 -31.74 -7.28 4.34
C ALA A 254 -32.62 -6.71 3.20
N SER A 255 -32.33 -5.49 2.76
CA SER A 255 -33.04 -4.80 1.68
C SER A 255 -32.11 -3.89 0.87
N LEU A 256 -32.39 -3.71 -0.42
CA LEU A 256 -31.75 -2.74 -1.31
C LEU A 256 -32.80 -2.12 -2.24
N ASP A 257 -33.09 -0.83 -2.05
CA ASP A 257 -34.09 -0.10 -2.84
C ASP A 257 -33.70 0.05 -4.32
N GLY A 258 -34.70 0.20 -5.19
CA GLY A 258 -34.51 0.40 -6.62
C GLY A 258 -33.62 1.61 -6.93
N GLY A 259 -32.65 1.43 -7.82
CA GLY A 259 -31.69 2.47 -8.21
C GLY A 259 -30.64 2.81 -7.14
N LYS A 260 -30.57 2.05 -6.04
CA LYS A 260 -29.53 2.22 -5.01
C LYS A 260 -28.41 1.20 -5.16
N SER A 261 -27.27 1.57 -4.60
CA SER A 261 -26.10 0.70 -4.50
C SER A 261 -25.66 0.60 -3.04
N THR A 262 -25.04 -0.51 -2.69
CA THR A 262 -24.35 -0.71 -1.41
C THR A 262 -22.99 -1.33 -1.65
N THR A 263 -22.06 -1.08 -0.73
CA THR A 263 -20.69 -1.59 -0.80
C THR A 263 -20.41 -2.44 0.41
N ILE A 264 -19.80 -3.60 0.17
CA ILE A 264 -19.30 -4.51 1.18
C ILE A 264 -17.79 -4.64 0.98
N THR A 265 -17.04 -4.74 2.08
CA THR A 265 -15.62 -5.08 2.05
C THR A 265 -15.37 -6.35 2.83
N CYS A 266 -14.36 -7.12 2.41
CA CYS A 266 -13.85 -8.25 3.16
C CYS A 266 -12.37 -8.43 2.84
N ASP A 267 -11.69 -9.22 3.66
CA ASP A 267 -10.25 -9.41 3.58
C ASP A 267 -9.88 -10.90 3.47
N HIS A 268 -8.70 -11.14 2.91
CA HIS A 268 -8.01 -12.42 2.91
C HIS A 268 -6.57 -12.23 3.39
N ALA A 269 -6.27 -12.65 4.61
CA ALA A 269 -4.95 -12.54 5.22
C ALA A 269 -4.00 -13.64 4.76
N ASN A 270 -2.69 -13.40 4.92
CA ASN A 270 -1.63 -14.38 4.67
C ASN A 270 -1.62 -14.93 3.24
N VAL A 271 -1.74 -14.05 2.24
CA VAL A 271 -1.64 -14.42 0.82
C VAL A 271 -0.34 -15.19 0.56
N THR A 272 -0.40 -16.31 -0.14
CA THR A 272 0.78 -17.14 -0.44
C THR A 272 1.13 -17.12 -1.91
N GLU A 273 2.35 -17.55 -2.27
CA GLU A 273 2.76 -17.66 -3.67
C GLU A 273 1.86 -18.62 -4.48
N ALA A 274 1.23 -19.60 -3.83
CA ALA A 274 0.28 -20.51 -4.47
C ALA A 274 -1.00 -19.81 -4.95
N ASP A 275 -1.26 -18.60 -4.46
CA ASP A 275 -2.41 -17.78 -4.84
C ASP A 275 -2.12 -16.90 -6.06
N ASN A 276 -0.91 -16.93 -6.61
CA ASN A 276 -0.54 -16.13 -7.76
C ASN A 276 -1.38 -16.47 -9.00
N GLY A 277 -1.97 -15.44 -9.61
CA GLY A 277 -2.82 -15.58 -10.80
C GLY A 277 -4.22 -16.11 -10.49
N ARG A 278 -4.56 -16.30 -9.21
CA ARG A 278 -5.86 -16.82 -8.80
C ARG A 278 -6.96 -15.83 -9.13
N VAL A 279 -8.08 -16.37 -9.64
CA VAL A 279 -9.31 -15.63 -9.92
C VAL A 279 -10.30 -15.86 -8.78
N GLY A 280 -10.48 -14.84 -7.93
CA GLY A 280 -11.53 -14.83 -6.90
C GLY A 280 -12.90 -14.58 -7.55
N THR A 281 -13.93 -15.27 -7.07
CA THR A 281 -15.30 -15.14 -7.59
C THR A 281 -16.28 -14.90 -6.46
N VAL A 282 -16.85 -13.70 -6.40
CA VAL A 282 -17.98 -13.39 -5.52
C VAL A 282 -19.27 -13.86 -6.18
N THR A 283 -20.14 -14.51 -5.40
CA THR A 283 -21.48 -14.92 -5.79
C THR A 283 -22.53 -14.20 -4.97
N VAL A 284 -23.42 -13.49 -5.64
CA VAL A 284 -24.59 -12.86 -5.05
C VAL A 284 -25.83 -13.69 -5.37
N SER A 285 -26.61 -14.04 -4.34
CA SER A 285 -27.76 -14.93 -4.46
C SER A 285 -28.89 -14.55 -3.50
N GLY A 286 -30.04 -15.21 -3.63
CA GLY A 286 -31.17 -15.06 -2.71
C GLY A 286 -31.96 -13.76 -2.82
N ALA A 287 -31.58 -12.85 -3.73
CA ALA A 287 -32.27 -11.59 -3.96
C ALA A 287 -33.73 -11.82 -4.40
N LYS A 288 -34.68 -11.53 -3.50
CA LYS A 288 -36.12 -11.68 -3.72
C LYS A 288 -36.76 -10.39 -4.21
N HIS A 289 -37.78 -10.56 -5.04
CA HIS A 289 -38.69 -9.53 -5.52
C HIS A 289 -40.13 -10.10 -5.54
N SER A 290 -41.13 -9.27 -5.85
CA SER A 290 -42.55 -9.63 -5.88
C SER A 290 -42.89 -10.83 -6.76
N GLY A 291 -42.11 -11.08 -7.82
CA GLY A 291 -42.28 -12.17 -8.77
C GLY A 291 -41.41 -13.39 -8.52
N GLY A 292 -40.63 -13.45 -7.43
CA GLY A 292 -39.79 -14.60 -7.10
C GLY A 292 -38.38 -14.23 -6.63
N THR A 293 -37.39 -15.03 -7.05
CA THR A 293 -35.97 -14.82 -6.71
C THR A 293 -35.16 -14.61 -7.99
N LEU A 294 -34.32 -13.59 -8.01
CA LEU A 294 -33.44 -13.32 -9.13
C LEU A 294 -32.37 -14.43 -9.28
N PRO A 295 -31.92 -14.71 -10.52
CA PRO A 295 -30.77 -15.58 -10.75
C PRO A 295 -29.52 -15.08 -10.02
N LYS A 296 -28.61 -16.01 -9.70
CA LYS A 296 -27.32 -15.67 -9.11
C LYS A 296 -26.54 -14.73 -10.03
N LYS A 297 -25.78 -13.83 -9.43
CA LYS A 297 -24.85 -12.93 -10.13
C LYS A 297 -23.44 -13.15 -9.60
N THR A 298 -22.47 -13.09 -10.48
CA THR A 298 -21.06 -13.29 -10.14
C THR A 298 -20.21 -12.15 -10.67
N ALA A 299 -19.16 -11.81 -9.95
CA ALA A 299 -18.08 -10.96 -10.43
C ALA A 299 -16.75 -11.53 -9.96
N THR A 300 -15.68 -11.20 -10.69
CA THR A 300 -14.36 -11.78 -10.45
C THR A 300 -13.30 -10.72 -10.23
N THR A 301 -12.32 -11.05 -9.41
CA THR A 301 -11.07 -10.31 -9.25
C THR A 301 -9.89 -11.25 -9.48
N THR A 302 -8.73 -10.71 -9.81
CA THR A 302 -7.49 -11.49 -9.93
C THR A 302 -6.45 -10.93 -8.98
N ILE A 303 -5.77 -11.81 -8.25
CA ILE A 303 -4.60 -11.42 -7.46
C ILE A 303 -3.35 -11.93 -8.15
N LYS A 304 -2.35 -11.07 -8.29
CA LYS A 304 -0.98 -11.44 -8.64
C LYS A 304 -0.17 -11.40 -7.36
N VAL A 305 0.60 -12.44 -7.10
CA VAL A 305 1.41 -12.52 -5.87
C VAL A 305 2.86 -12.36 -6.23
N THR A 306 3.53 -11.43 -5.55
CA THR A 306 5.00 -11.32 -5.58
C THR A 306 5.57 -12.05 -4.36
N PRO A 307 6.72 -12.74 -4.49
CA PRO A 307 7.43 -13.26 -3.33
C PRO A 307 7.69 -12.14 -2.31
N PRO A 308 7.80 -12.46 -1.01
CA PRO A 308 8.26 -11.48 -0.05
C PRO A 308 9.68 -11.02 -0.47
N PRO A 309 10.06 -9.75 -0.22
CA PRO A 309 11.42 -9.31 -0.46
C PRO A 309 12.36 -10.22 0.34
N ALA A 310 13.32 -10.82 -0.36
CA ALA A 310 14.40 -11.53 0.31
C ALA A 310 15.14 -10.52 1.20
N ILE A 311 15.34 -10.88 2.47
CA ILE A 311 15.98 -10.02 3.45
C ILE A 311 17.49 -10.06 3.21
N ASP A 312 18.07 -8.97 2.71
CA ASP A 312 19.52 -8.87 2.60
C ASP A 312 20.14 -8.48 3.96
N GLU A 313 21.37 -8.94 4.21
CA GLU A 313 22.10 -8.69 5.47
C GLU A 313 23.51 -8.15 5.25
N ILE A 314 23.94 -7.19 6.08
CA ILE A 314 25.30 -6.63 6.04
C ILE A 314 25.87 -6.55 7.46
N GLY A 315 27.14 -6.94 7.60
CA GLY A 315 27.98 -6.69 8.78
C GLY A 315 28.64 -7.94 9.34
N GLU A 316 29.71 -7.73 10.10
CA GLU A 316 30.43 -8.85 10.72
C GLU A 316 30.95 -8.51 12.12
N PHE A 317 32.02 -7.71 12.22
CA PHE A 317 32.84 -7.69 13.43
C PHE A 317 33.70 -6.43 13.55
N VAL A 318 33.96 -6.00 14.78
CA VAL A 318 34.99 -5.02 15.14
C VAL A 318 35.87 -5.65 16.21
N TRP A 319 37.20 -5.59 16.06
CA TRP A 319 38.15 -6.26 16.95
C TRP A 319 39.35 -5.39 17.31
N THR A 320 40.07 -5.79 18.36
CA THR A 320 41.38 -5.22 18.71
C THR A 320 42.45 -6.01 17.97
N ASP A 321 43.08 -5.36 17.00
CA ASP A 321 44.23 -5.88 16.27
C ASP A 321 45.49 -5.72 17.16
N LEU A 322 45.89 -6.82 17.78
CA LEU A 322 46.92 -6.83 18.82
C LEU A 322 48.33 -6.81 18.23
N ASP A 323 48.51 -7.41 17.06
CA ASP A 323 49.81 -7.49 16.39
C ASP A 323 49.98 -6.48 15.24
N ARG A 324 48.91 -5.71 14.96
CA ARG A 324 48.82 -4.60 13.99
C ARG A 324 48.98 -5.06 12.54
N ASN A 325 48.62 -6.31 12.23
CA ASN A 325 48.81 -6.87 10.90
C ASN A 325 47.62 -6.61 9.95
N GLY A 326 46.50 -6.08 10.45
CA GLY A 326 45.30 -5.78 9.68
C GLY A 326 44.35 -6.97 9.45
N LEU A 327 44.67 -8.13 10.02
CA LEU A 327 43.93 -9.38 9.92
C LEU A 327 43.21 -9.69 11.23
N GLN A 328 42.20 -10.54 11.14
CA GLN A 328 41.47 -11.10 12.27
C GLN A 328 42.15 -12.40 12.70
N ASP A 329 42.93 -12.34 13.78
CA ASP A 329 43.69 -13.49 14.27
C ASP A 329 43.06 -14.18 15.49
N ALA A 330 43.44 -15.44 15.68
CA ALA A 330 42.98 -16.22 16.80
C ALA A 330 43.52 -15.62 18.12
N GLY A 331 42.61 -15.20 19.00
CA GLY A 331 42.95 -14.59 20.30
C GLY A 331 42.75 -13.08 20.33
N GLU A 332 42.43 -12.47 19.20
CA GLU A 332 42.08 -11.04 19.14
C GLU A 332 40.64 -10.80 19.59
N PRO A 333 40.41 -9.95 20.60
CA PRO A 333 39.10 -9.75 21.20
C PRO A 333 38.21 -8.83 20.36
N GLY A 334 36.91 -9.09 20.37
CA GLY A 334 35.90 -8.18 19.82
C GLY A 334 35.76 -6.89 20.64
N VAL A 335 35.46 -5.79 19.96
CA VAL A 335 35.30 -4.46 20.54
C VAL A 335 33.82 -4.13 20.65
N ALA A 336 33.30 -4.18 21.86
CA ALA A 336 31.92 -3.79 22.16
C ALA A 336 31.75 -2.27 22.12
N GLY A 337 30.52 -1.80 21.89
CA GLY A 337 30.21 -0.37 22.08
C GLY A 337 30.57 0.55 20.91
N VAL A 338 31.10 0.03 19.79
CA VAL A 338 31.44 0.84 18.61
C VAL A 338 30.18 1.19 17.83
N LYS A 339 29.97 2.48 17.57
CA LYS A 339 28.83 2.95 16.78
C LYS A 339 29.10 2.73 15.28
N VAL A 340 28.18 2.04 14.62
CA VAL A 340 28.25 1.65 13.21
C VAL A 340 27.06 2.26 12.47
N THR A 341 27.30 2.91 11.34
CA THR A 341 26.28 3.58 10.50
C THR A 341 26.19 2.92 9.14
N LEU A 342 24.99 2.54 8.71
CA LEU A 342 24.72 2.10 7.33
C LEU A 342 24.28 3.30 6.49
N LYS A 343 24.91 3.48 5.32
CA LYS A 343 24.55 4.49 4.33
C LYS A 343 24.11 3.85 3.03
N ASP A 344 23.23 4.53 2.29
CA ASP A 344 22.88 4.16 0.92
C ASP A 344 23.90 4.66 -0.11
N ALA A 345 23.65 4.38 -1.39
CA ALA A 345 24.48 4.80 -2.52
C ALA A 345 24.69 6.33 -2.65
N SER A 346 23.81 7.14 -2.05
CA SER A 346 23.90 8.60 -2.05
C SER A 346 24.69 9.14 -0.85
N GLY A 347 25.10 8.27 0.07
CA GLY A 347 25.75 8.61 1.32
C GLY A 347 24.77 8.98 2.43
N THR A 348 23.45 8.83 2.22
CA THR A 348 22.44 9.10 3.23
C THR A 348 22.43 7.99 4.28
N ALA A 349 22.47 8.37 5.56
CA ALA A 349 22.38 7.41 6.66
C ALA A 349 20.99 6.78 6.73
N LEU A 350 20.93 5.45 6.69
CA LEU A 350 19.71 4.66 6.80
C LEU A 350 19.45 4.16 8.23
N GLY A 351 20.50 3.99 9.03
CA GLY A 351 20.39 3.52 10.40
C GLY A 351 21.74 3.40 11.09
N THR A 352 21.71 3.29 12.42
CA THR A 352 22.89 3.11 13.26
C THR A 352 22.69 1.96 14.25
N LEU A 353 23.77 1.24 14.53
CA LEU A 353 23.85 0.20 15.55
C LEU A 353 25.08 0.42 16.44
N THR A 354 25.18 -0.37 17.50
CA THR A 354 26.35 -0.45 18.35
C THR A 354 26.79 -1.90 18.39
N THR A 355 28.10 -2.17 18.28
CA THR A 355 28.63 -3.53 18.37
C THR A 355 28.30 -4.16 19.73
N ASP A 356 27.98 -5.45 19.71
CA ASP A 356 27.65 -6.21 20.92
C ASP A 356 28.90 -6.56 21.75
N ALA A 357 28.70 -7.26 22.88
CA ALA A 357 29.79 -7.66 23.78
C ALA A 357 30.88 -8.52 23.11
N ALA A 358 30.56 -9.16 21.99
CA ALA A 358 31.48 -9.95 21.20
C ALA A 358 31.91 -9.19 19.93
N GLY A 359 31.79 -7.87 19.88
CA GLY A 359 32.22 -7.03 18.76
C GLY A 359 31.36 -7.11 17.49
N LYS A 360 30.23 -7.81 17.51
CA LYS A 360 29.44 -8.07 16.30
C LYS A 360 28.38 -7.00 16.06
N TYR A 361 28.06 -6.76 14.80
CA TYR A 361 26.92 -5.95 14.38
C TYR A 361 26.23 -6.57 13.16
N ARG A 362 24.95 -6.25 12.93
CA ARG A 362 24.19 -6.76 11.79
C ARG A 362 23.06 -5.84 11.39
N PHE A 363 23.09 -5.35 10.17
CA PHE A 363 21.93 -4.73 9.52
C PHE A 363 21.18 -5.82 8.75
N ALA A 364 19.92 -6.05 9.10
CA ALA A 364 19.07 -7.07 8.47
C ALA A 364 17.85 -6.43 7.79
N LYS A 365 17.18 -7.20 6.94
CA LYS A 365 15.98 -6.78 6.19
C LYS A 365 16.25 -5.60 5.27
N LEU A 366 17.44 -5.58 4.67
CA LEU A 366 17.81 -4.60 3.66
C LEU A 366 17.13 -4.96 2.34
N LYS A 367 16.81 -3.91 1.56
CA LYS A 367 16.35 -4.07 0.18
C LYS A 367 17.55 -4.30 -0.73
N ASP A 368 17.33 -4.91 -1.89
CA ASP A 368 18.32 -4.94 -2.97
C ASP A 368 18.88 -3.52 -3.21
N GLY A 369 20.20 -3.36 -3.21
CA GLY A 369 20.81 -2.03 -3.30
C GLY A 369 22.30 -1.99 -3.05
N ILE A 370 22.85 -0.77 -3.12
CA ILE A 370 24.25 -0.46 -2.84
C ILE A 370 24.33 0.25 -1.49
N TYR A 371 25.23 -0.21 -0.64
CA TYR A 371 25.37 0.25 0.73
C TYR A 371 26.84 0.47 1.10
N GLN A 372 27.06 1.27 2.13
CA GLN A 372 28.37 1.50 2.75
C GLN A 372 28.21 1.43 4.28
N VAL A 373 29.20 0.85 4.96
CA VAL A 373 29.26 0.85 6.42
C VAL A 373 30.32 1.85 6.89
N CYS A 374 30.02 2.62 7.93
CA CYS A 374 30.97 3.55 8.56
C CYS A 374 31.03 3.34 10.07
N PHE A 375 32.23 3.16 10.59
CA PHE A 375 32.56 3.00 12.00
C PHE A 375 32.98 4.34 12.60
N ASP A 376 32.39 4.72 13.72
CA ASP A 376 32.62 6.02 14.35
C ASP A 376 33.79 5.97 15.34
N ILE A 377 35.00 6.26 14.85
CA ILE A 377 36.21 6.26 15.68
C ILE A 377 36.26 7.42 16.68
N GLY A 378 35.53 8.50 16.43
CA GLY A 378 35.45 9.65 17.34
C GLY A 378 34.61 9.40 18.58
N ALA A 379 33.84 8.31 18.59
CA ALA A 379 32.93 7.93 19.66
C ALA A 379 33.23 6.52 20.21
N LEU A 380 34.49 6.08 20.16
CA LEU A 380 34.90 4.82 20.77
C LEU A 380 34.65 4.84 22.29
N PRO A 381 34.38 3.66 22.90
CA PRO A 381 34.33 3.54 24.35
C PRO A 381 35.62 4.04 25.03
N PRO A 382 35.54 4.60 26.26
CA PRO A 382 36.69 5.19 26.94
C PRO A 382 37.92 4.27 27.06
N GLU A 383 37.71 2.96 27.19
CA GLU A 383 38.78 1.95 27.25
C GLU A 383 39.59 1.82 25.94
N PHE A 384 39.04 2.27 24.81
CA PHE A 384 39.70 2.31 23.51
C PHE A 384 40.08 3.74 23.10
N ALA A 385 40.12 4.69 24.05
CA ALA A 385 40.52 6.06 23.75
C ALA A 385 41.91 6.10 23.08
N GLY A 386 42.03 6.88 22.01
CA GLY A 386 43.28 7.02 21.25
C GLY A 386 43.61 5.85 20.31
N HIS A 387 42.77 4.82 20.23
CA HIS A 387 42.94 3.78 19.21
C HIS A 387 42.72 4.33 17.80
N ALA A 388 43.39 3.72 16.83
CA ALA A 388 43.27 4.01 15.42
C ALA A 388 42.75 2.76 14.67
N PHE A 389 42.20 2.92 13.47
CA PHE A 389 41.96 1.77 12.60
C PHE A 389 43.29 1.15 12.14
N THR A 390 43.30 -0.17 12.00
CA THR A 390 44.42 -0.92 11.43
C THR A 390 44.51 -0.77 9.90
N ALA A 391 45.49 -1.42 9.27
CA ALA A 391 45.59 -1.47 7.81
C ALA A 391 44.36 -2.15 7.20
N LYS A 392 43.77 -1.49 6.18
CA LYS A 392 42.64 -2.05 5.43
C LYS A 392 43.10 -3.00 4.32
N ASP A 393 42.25 -3.94 3.93
CA ASP A 393 42.44 -4.89 2.83
C ASP A 393 43.78 -5.67 2.93
N ALA A 394 44.15 -6.08 4.15
CA ALA A 394 45.45 -6.68 4.44
C ALA A 394 45.56 -8.16 3.98
N GLY A 395 44.46 -8.81 3.59
CA GLY A 395 44.49 -10.23 3.25
C GLY A 395 43.20 -10.78 2.65
N ASP A 396 42.69 -11.84 3.28
CA ASP A 396 41.43 -12.47 2.89
C ASP A 396 40.27 -11.57 3.33
N ASP A 397 39.39 -11.21 2.39
CA ASP A 397 38.23 -10.32 2.59
C ASP A 397 37.39 -10.72 3.81
N ALA A 398 37.26 -12.02 4.10
CA ALA A 398 36.48 -12.49 5.25
C ALA A 398 37.22 -12.37 6.61
N LYS A 399 38.45 -11.85 6.62
CA LYS A 399 39.36 -11.86 7.78
C LYS A 399 40.26 -10.64 7.84
N ASP A 400 40.01 -9.59 7.08
CA ASP A 400 40.75 -8.35 7.19
C ASP A 400 39.82 -7.19 7.53
N SER A 401 40.40 -6.00 7.64
CA SER A 401 39.66 -4.77 7.95
C SER A 401 39.25 -4.08 6.65
N ASP A 402 37.98 -3.73 6.50
CA ASP A 402 37.50 -2.92 5.37
C ASP A 402 37.48 -1.42 5.69
N ALA A 403 37.52 -1.07 6.98
CA ALA A 403 37.43 0.31 7.43
C ALA A 403 38.62 1.13 6.94
N ASP A 404 38.36 2.16 6.13
CA ASP A 404 39.39 3.08 5.67
C ASP A 404 39.98 3.87 6.86
N PRO A 405 41.30 3.79 7.13
CA PRO A 405 41.90 4.48 8.28
C PRO A 405 41.71 6.00 8.29
N ALA A 406 41.44 6.62 7.14
CA ALA A 406 41.24 8.05 7.04
C ALA A 406 39.82 8.50 7.45
N ASN A 407 38.81 7.64 7.28
CA ASN A 407 37.40 8.06 7.43
C ASN A 407 36.48 7.03 8.12
N GLY A 408 36.98 5.83 8.41
CA GLY A 408 36.26 4.75 9.08
C GLY A 408 35.17 4.10 8.25
N CYS A 409 35.05 4.39 6.96
CA CYS A 409 34.04 3.80 6.08
C CYS A 409 34.65 2.70 5.20
N THR A 410 33.85 1.68 4.91
CA THR A 410 34.18 0.60 3.97
C THR A 410 34.05 1.07 2.53
N ALA A 411 34.53 0.26 1.58
CA ALA A 411 34.05 0.34 0.20
C ALA A 411 32.53 0.07 0.13
N THR A 412 31.89 0.48 -0.97
CA THR A 412 30.47 0.16 -1.17
C THR A 412 30.29 -1.31 -1.54
N THR A 413 29.25 -1.93 -1.01
CA THR A 413 28.83 -3.28 -1.36
C THR A 413 27.46 -3.29 -2.01
N THR A 414 27.22 -4.25 -2.90
CA THR A 414 25.90 -4.48 -3.51
C THR A 414 25.31 -5.78 -2.98
N VAL A 415 24.16 -5.67 -2.31
CA VAL A 415 23.34 -6.83 -1.93
C VAL A 415 22.11 -6.93 -2.84
N GLY A 416 21.67 -8.15 -3.08
CA GLY A 416 20.56 -8.44 -3.97
C GLY A 416 20.54 -9.89 -4.44
N PRO A 417 19.86 -10.23 -5.55
CA PRO A 417 19.60 -11.63 -5.94
C PRO A 417 20.84 -12.51 -6.14
N LYS A 418 22.00 -11.91 -6.34
CA LYS A 418 23.29 -12.61 -6.52
C LYS A 418 24.16 -12.66 -5.28
N LYS A 419 23.93 -11.78 -4.29
CA LYS A 419 24.69 -11.65 -3.03
C LYS A 419 23.71 -11.22 -1.95
N ARG A 420 23.08 -12.20 -1.28
CA ARG A 420 22.06 -11.95 -0.25
C ARG A 420 22.62 -11.47 1.08
N GLN A 421 23.92 -11.66 1.28
CA GLN A 421 24.59 -11.21 2.48
C GLN A 421 25.99 -10.74 2.16
N ASP A 422 26.43 -9.72 2.89
CA ASP A 422 27.82 -9.33 2.96
C ASP A 422 28.29 -9.26 4.40
N LEU A 423 28.93 -10.34 4.84
CA LEU A 423 29.38 -10.51 6.21
C LEU A 423 30.89 -10.47 6.27
N THR A 424 31.54 -9.68 5.41
CA THR A 424 33.00 -9.48 5.44
C THR A 424 33.35 -8.08 5.94
N LEU A 425 32.41 -7.13 5.83
CA LEU A 425 32.60 -5.75 6.27
C LEU A 425 32.93 -5.67 7.76
N ALA A 426 34.21 -5.40 8.07
CA ALA A 426 34.73 -5.44 9.41
C ALA A 426 35.74 -4.29 9.69
N ALA A 427 36.08 -4.06 10.96
CA ALA A 427 37.05 -3.03 11.35
C ALA A 427 38.00 -3.48 12.48
N GLY A 428 39.30 -3.46 12.21
CA GLY A 428 40.32 -3.69 13.23
C GLY A 428 40.79 -2.39 13.88
N LEU A 429 40.98 -2.40 15.20
CA LEU A 429 41.47 -1.27 15.98
C LEU A 429 42.82 -1.59 16.62
N VAL A 430 43.80 -0.71 16.43
CA VAL A 430 45.12 -0.80 17.06
C VAL A 430 45.25 0.24 18.16
N ALA A 431 45.91 -0.14 19.25
CA ALA A 431 46.26 0.79 20.32
C ALA A 431 47.13 1.95 19.80
N PRO A 432 47.14 3.12 20.46
CA PRO A 432 48.08 4.19 20.14
C PRO A 432 49.53 3.68 20.24
N VAL A 433 50.40 4.32 19.45
CA VAL A 433 51.85 4.19 19.58
C VAL A 433 52.40 5.39 20.33
N ASN A 434 53.43 5.18 21.11
CA ASN A 434 54.07 6.14 22.00
C ASN A 434 55.53 6.35 21.58
N LYS A 435 56.10 7.45 22.05
CA LYS A 435 57.53 7.71 21.97
C LYS A 435 58.16 7.53 23.35
N LEU A 436 59.27 6.78 23.42
CA LEU A 436 60.04 6.55 24.66
C LEU A 436 61.47 7.05 24.50
N GLY A 437 61.99 7.85 25.42
CA GLY A 437 63.41 8.21 25.40
C GLY A 437 63.78 9.34 26.34
N ASP A 438 64.83 10.08 25.95
CA ASP A 438 65.12 11.49 26.24
C ASP A 438 66.63 11.75 26.22
N PHE A 439 67.37 11.41 27.29
CA PHE A 439 68.76 11.87 27.43
C PHE A 439 69.72 10.92 28.17
N VAL A 440 70.95 10.82 27.67
CA VAL A 440 72.09 10.22 28.37
C VAL A 440 73.17 11.27 28.56
N TRP A 441 73.64 11.47 29.79
CA TRP A 441 74.57 12.57 30.12
C TRP A 441 75.76 12.12 30.97
N LEU A 442 76.76 13.00 31.03
CA LEU A 442 77.92 12.83 31.89
C LEU A 442 77.65 13.50 33.24
N ASP A 443 77.36 12.68 34.25
CA ASP A 443 77.19 13.10 35.63
C ASP A 443 78.56 13.34 36.28
N LYS A 444 78.97 14.61 36.29
CA LYS A 444 80.32 15.01 36.71
C LYS A 444 80.46 15.10 38.22
N ASP A 445 79.42 15.55 38.90
CA ASP A 445 79.43 15.75 40.36
C ASP A 445 78.86 14.54 41.12
N LYS A 446 78.39 13.52 40.40
CA LYS A 446 77.92 12.21 40.87
C LYS A 446 76.66 12.32 41.71
N ASP A 447 75.85 13.34 41.48
CA ASP A 447 74.65 13.61 42.25
C ASP A 447 73.39 12.92 41.68
N GLY A 448 73.49 12.31 40.49
CA GLY A 448 72.41 11.59 39.83
C GLY A 448 71.28 12.48 39.28
N LEU A 449 71.44 13.80 39.34
CA LEU A 449 70.54 14.78 38.76
C LEU A 449 71.08 15.24 37.40
N GLN A 450 70.17 15.68 36.54
CA GLN A 450 70.53 16.28 35.27
C GLN A 450 70.66 17.80 35.44
N SER A 451 71.90 18.29 35.37
CA SER A 451 72.21 19.71 35.48
C SER A 451 72.49 20.36 34.11
N ARG A 452 72.28 21.67 34.01
CA ARG A 452 72.36 22.42 32.73
C ARG A 452 73.78 22.44 32.12
N ASP A 453 74.81 22.24 32.92
CA ASP A 453 76.22 22.23 32.51
C ASP A 453 76.76 20.81 32.21
N GLU A 454 75.92 19.80 32.34
CA GLU A 454 76.25 18.43 32.01
C GLU A 454 76.01 18.14 30.53
N ILE A 455 77.02 17.49 29.93
CA ILE A 455 77.05 17.27 28.49
C ILE A 455 76.44 15.90 28.18
N GLY A 456 75.69 15.83 27.09
CA GLY A 456 75.18 14.56 26.59
C GLY A 456 76.31 13.63 26.16
N VAL A 457 76.11 12.33 26.36
CA VAL A 457 77.08 11.29 25.98
C VAL A 457 76.63 10.64 24.67
N PRO A 458 77.34 10.89 23.55
CA PRO A 458 77.02 10.26 22.28
C PRO A 458 77.47 8.80 22.24
N GLU A 459 76.95 8.07 21.25
CA GLU A 459 77.37 6.69 20.94
C GLU A 459 77.08 5.65 22.03
N VAL A 460 76.15 5.94 22.95
CA VAL A 460 75.67 4.97 23.94
C VAL A 460 74.62 4.08 23.29
N LYS A 461 74.85 2.76 23.31
CA LYS A 461 73.85 1.79 22.84
C LYS A 461 72.70 1.71 23.84
N VAL A 462 71.48 1.93 23.37
CA VAL A 462 70.26 1.88 24.17
C VAL A 462 69.34 0.80 23.62
N THR A 463 68.84 -0.08 24.49
CA THR A 463 68.02 -1.25 24.13
C THR A 463 66.67 -1.18 24.82
N LEU A 464 65.58 -1.26 24.06
CA LEU A 464 64.22 -1.39 24.55
C LEU A 464 63.84 -2.86 24.69
N LYS A 465 63.34 -3.24 25.86
CA LYS A 465 62.82 -4.59 26.13
C LYS A 465 61.36 -4.53 26.56
N ASP A 466 60.57 -5.49 26.12
CA ASP A 466 59.19 -5.68 26.61
C ASP A 466 59.18 -6.31 28.01
N ALA A 467 57.98 -6.45 28.60
CA ALA A 467 57.78 -7.05 29.92
C ALA A 467 58.27 -8.51 30.05
N SER A 468 58.49 -9.22 28.94
CA SER A 468 59.07 -10.57 28.90
C SER A 468 60.60 -10.56 28.78
N ALA A 469 61.22 -9.38 28.86
CA ALA A 469 62.64 -9.10 28.65
C ALA A 469 63.14 -9.35 27.22
N LYS A 470 62.25 -9.51 26.24
CA LYS A 470 62.61 -9.63 24.82
C LYS A 470 63.00 -8.26 24.28
N VAL A 471 64.09 -8.19 23.53
CA VAL A 471 64.52 -6.96 22.83
C VAL A 471 63.55 -6.66 21.70
N VAL A 472 62.97 -5.45 21.73
CA VAL A 472 61.98 -4.96 20.76
C VAL A 472 62.43 -3.69 20.03
N GLY A 473 63.55 -3.09 20.45
CA GLY A 473 64.17 -1.96 19.75
C GLY A 473 65.60 -1.72 20.22
N GLU A 474 66.44 -1.17 19.35
CA GLU A 474 67.78 -0.71 19.67
C GLU A 474 68.04 0.64 18.97
N VAL A 475 68.62 1.59 19.69
CA VAL A 475 69.07 2.88 19.16
C VAL A 475 70.43 3.24 19.76
N VAL A 476 71.04 4.29 19.23
CA VAL A 476 72.30 4.85 19.75
C VAL A 476 72.08 6.34 20.01
N THR A 477 72.60 6.85 21.13
CA THR A 477 72.47 8.28 21.46
C THR A 477 73.16 9.16 20.43
N GLY A 478 72.51 10.27 20.07
CA GLY A 478 73.02 11.25 19.12
C GLY A 478 74.19 12.08 19.68
N PRO A 479 74.78 12.99 18.88
CA PRO A 479 75.90 13.86 19.29
C PRO A 479 75.65 14.68 20.56
N ASP A 480 74.39 14.94 20.86
CA ASP A 480 73.93 15.67 22.03
C ASP A 480 73.47 14.75 23.17
N GLY A 481 73.66 13.42 23.08
CA GLY A 481 73.23 12.46 24.09
C GLY A 481 71.75 12.09 24.05
N ARG A 482 70.96 12.63 23.11
CA ARG A 482 69.53 12.33 23.00
C ARG A 482 69.26 11.02 22.28
N TYR A 483 68.17 10.36 22.65
CA TYR A 483 67.66 9.18 21.95
C TYR A 483 66.15 9.09 22.06
N ALA A 484 65.52 8.38 21.12
CA ALA A 484 64.10 8.06 21.18
C ALA A 484 63.80 6.74 20.45
N PHE A 485 62.89 5.96 21.01
CA PHE A 485 62.15 4.90 20.33
C PHE A 485 60.82 5.50 19.89
N GLU A 486 60.64 5.68 18.60
CA GLU A 486 59.40 6.16 18.00
C GLU A 486 58.46 4.98 17.68
N GLY A 487 57.15 5.21 17.73
CA GLY A 487 56.18 4.20 17.28
C GLY A 487 56.06 2.98 18.20
N VAL A 488 56.40 3.12 19.48
CA VAL A 488 56.36 2.01 20.45
C VAL A 488 54.91 1.72 20.82
N PRO A 489 54.36 0.51 20.60
CA PRO A 489 53.00 0.18 21.01
C PRO A 489 52.78 0.44 22.50
N ALA A 490 51.57 0.85 22.91
CA ALA A 490 51.22 0.89 24.34
C ALA A 490 51.55 -0.45 25.02
N GLY A 491 52.20 -0.39 26.18
CA GLY A 491 52.71 -1.59 26.85
C GLY A 491 53.74 -1.28 27.93
N SER A 492 54.18 -2.30 28.65
CA SER A 492 55.20 -2.17 29.69
C SER A 492 56.59 -2.46 29.14
N TYR A 493 57.51 -1.52 29.32
CA TYR A 493 58.85 -1.60 28.78
C TYR A 493 59.93 -1.27 29.81
N GLN A 494 61.12 -1.78 29.53
CA GLN A 494 62.37 -1.45 30.21
C GLN A 494 63.38 -0.95 29.18
N VAL A 495 64.09 0.14 29.50
CA VAL A 495 65.17 0.67 28.68
C VAL A 495 66.51 0.36 29.34
N CYS A 496 67.46 -0.21 28.59
CA CYS A 496 68.79 -0.57 29.07
C CYS A 496 69.88 0.20 28.32
N PHE A 497 70.88 0.66 29.05
CA PHE A 497 71.98 1.49 28.55
C PHE A 497 73.31 0.74 28.67
N ASP A 498 74.10 0.73 27.60
CA ASP A 498 75.46 0.20 27.62
C ASP A 498 76.44 1.29 28.08
N ALA A 499 76.82 1.26 29.35
CA ALA A 499 77.76 2.22 29.93
C ALA A 499 79.21 2.02 29.43
N GLY A 500 79.53 0.93 28.73
CA GLY A 500 80.89 0.61 28.29
C GLY A 500 81.87 0.55 29.47
N SER A 501 82.91 1.38 29.44
CA SER A 501 83.89 1.49 30.55
C SER A 501 83.45 2.46 31.65
N ARG A 502 82.36 3.21 31.47
CA ARG A 502 81.83 4.16 32.46
C ARG A 502 80.93 3.43 33.46
N GLN A 503 80.59 4.10 34.55
CA GLN A 503 79.59 3.62 35.51
C GLN A 503 78.31 4.44 35.39
N LEU A 504 77.17 3.84 35.69
CA LEU A 504 75.93 4.59 35.85
C LEU A 504 75.91 5.28 37.21
N THR A 505 75.40 6.50 37.25
CA THR A 505 75.14 7.22 38.50
C THR A 505 73.94 6.65 39.23
N ARG A 506 73.75 7.06 40.49
CA ARG A 506 72.61 6.65 41.33
C ARG A 506 71.29 7.00 40.64
N SER A 507 70.34 6.07 40.66
CA SER A 507 68.98 6.31 40.17
C SER A 507 68.10 7.00 41.20
N ALA A 508 66.98 7.57 40.75
CA ALA A 508 65.92 8.15 41.59
C ALA A 508 66.42 9.26 42.55
N ALA A 509 67.35 10.10 42.09
CA ALA A 509 67.90 11.21 42.87
C ALA A 509 66.89 12.37 43.03
N ALA A 510 65.85 12.43 42.18
CA ALA A 510 64.72 13.36 42.27
C ALA A 510 63.37 12.61 42.29
N GLN A 511 62.28 13.33 42.60
CA GLN A 511 60.93 12.78 42.47
C GLN A 511 60.47 12.83 40.99
N TYR A 512 60.78 11.78 40.23
CA TYR A 512 60.13 11.36 38.96
C TYR A 512 59.61 12.50 38.07
N ASN A 513 60.49 13.40 37.63
CA ASN A 513 60.15 14.53 36.77
C ASN A 513 61.03 14.64 35.51
N GLY A 514 61.77 13.59 35.15
CA GLY A 514 62.65 13.58 33.96
C GLY A 514 63.89 14.46 34.12
N THR A 515 64.42 14.58 35.35
CA THR A 515 65.64 15.36 35.64
C THR A 515 66.64 14.58 36.50
N ASP A 516 66.54 13.26 36.51
CA ASP A 516 67.39 12.36 37.27
C ASP A 516 67.55 11.03 36.54
N SER A 517 68.49 10.20 36.99
CA SER A 517 68.74 8.94 36.28
C SER A 517 67.66 7.91 36.62
N ALA A 518 67.02 7.36 35.59
CA ALA A 518 66.07 6.27 35.72
C ALA A 518 66.72 4.88 35.68
N ALA A 519 67.95 4.79 35.19
CA ALA A 519 68.69 3.53 35.02
C ALA A 519 69.31 3.05 36.35
N ASP A 520 69.01 1.82 36.74
CA ASP A 520 69.61 1.19 37.93
C ASP A 520 71.13 0.96 37.70
N PRO A 521 72.01 1.47 38.59
CA PRO A 521 73.46 1.32 38.45
C PRO A 521 73.96 -0.13 38.38
N ALA A 522 73.25 -1.07 39.01
CA ALA A 522 73.64 -2.47 39.06
C ALA A 522 73.23 -3.24 37.81
N THR A 523 72.10 -2.89 37.20
CA THR A 523 71.55 -3.65 36.05
C THR A 523 71.74 -2.95 34.71
N GLY A 524 72.00 -1.65 34.72
CA GLY A 524 72.06 -0.85 33.49
C GLY A 524 70.70 -0.49 32.90
N CYS A 525 69.61 -0.76 33.60
CA CYS A 525 68.27 -0.67 33.02
C CYS A 525 67.29 0.07 33.92
N THR A 526 66.29 0.73 33.32
CA THR A 526 65.16 1.30 34.05
C THR A 526 64.28 0.20 34.64
N PRO A 527 63.41 0.51 35.63
CA PRO A 527 62.31 -0.36 35.99
C PRO A 527 61.39 -0.63 34.79
N VAL A 528 60.72 -1.79 34.79
CA VAL A 528 59.65 -2.08 33.84
C VAL A 528 58.43 -1.26 34.25
N THR A 529 57.95 -0.42 33.34
CA THR A 529 56.83 0.49 33.60
C THR A 529 55.99 0.65 32.35
N GLU A 530 54.71 0.92 32.56
CA GLU A 530 53.74 1.11 31.49
C GLU A 530 54.00 2.43 30.74
N SER A 531 54.20 2.33 29.42
CA SER A 531 54.12 3.44 28.49
C SER A 531 52.65 3.61 28.12
N GLY A 532 51.97 4.53 28.81
CA GLY A 532 50.57 4.89 28.55
C GLY A 532 50.37 6.33 28.05
N ALA A 533 51.44 7.13 28.03
CA ALA A 533 51.42 8.50 27.51
C ALA A 533 51.93 8.52 26.06
N PRO A 534 51.41 9.41 25.19
CA PRO A 534 51.87 9.55 23.81
C PRO A 534 53.38 9.79 23.70
N GLU A 535 53.98 10.35 24.74
CA GLU A 535 55.41 10.57 24.87
C GLU A 535 55.82 10.38 26.34
N ASP A 536 56.86 9.59 26.57
CA ASP A 536 57.52 9.38 27.87
C ASP A 536 59.02 9.68 27.72
N LEU A 537 59.39 10.87 28.19
CA LEU A 537 60.74 11.43 28.16
C LEU A 537 61.47 11.27 29.50
N THR A 538 61.08 10.30 30.33
CA THR A 538 61.68 10.15 31.68
C THR A 538 62.73 9.05 31.75
N ARG A 539 63.16 8.54 30.59
CA ARG A 539 64.04 7.37 30.50
C ARG A 539 65.48 7.82 30.35
N ASP A 540 66.04 8.36 31.42
CA ASP A 540 67.34 9.01 31.35
C ASP A 540 68.45 8.21 32.06
N ALA A 541 69.69 8.37 31.59
CA ALA A 541 70.86 7.71 32.18
C ALA A 541 72.03 8.68 32.40
N GLY A 542 72.43 8.86 33.65
CA GLY A 542 73.65 9.61 34.00
C GLY A 542 74.85 8.67 34.09
N LEU A 543 75.94 9.02 33.42
CA LEU A 543 77.19 8.24 33.39
C LEU A 543 78.31 8.99 34.12
N ILE A 544 79.09 8.26 34.89
CA ILE A 544 80.24 8.78 35.64
C ILE A 544 81.52 8.26 34.97
N GLU A 545 82.53 9.14 34.82
CA GLU A 545 83.86 8.72 34.36
C GLU A 545 84.53 7.75 35.36
N PRO A 546 85.36 6.80 34.87
CA PRO A 546 86.05 5.80 35.70
C PRO A 546 86.83 6.36 36.90
#